data_AF-A0A925P734-F1
#
_entry.id   AF-A0A925P734-F1
#
_cell.length_a   1.000
_cell.length_b   1.000
_cell.length_c   1.000
_cell.angle_alpha   90.00
_cell.angle_beta   90.00
_cell.angle_gamma   90.00
#
_symmetry.space_group_name_H-M   'P 1'
#
loop_
_entity.id
_entity.type
_entity.pdbx_description
1 polymer ?
#
loop_
_entity_poly.entity_id
_entity_poly.type
_entity_poly.pdbx_seq_one_letter_code
_entity_poly.pdbx_strand_id
1 'polypeptide(L)' 'VEIGAALTPVTHAYETVTVRLIPFVARLTPDSPPPKAREHEALRWVTEAELAQLALPEADAPIVTEWAALRR' A
#
# COMPACT_ATOMS: atom_id res chain seq x y z
N VAL A 1 14.85 4.36 -4.72
CA VAL A 1 13.73 3.41 -4.47
C VAL A 1 13.85 2.32 -5.48
N GLU A 2 13.61 1.08 -5.09
CA GLU A 2 13.51 -0.03 -6.02
C GLU A 2 12.07 -0.55 -6.05
N ILE A 3 11.53 -0.66 -7.25
CA ILE A 3 10.19 -1.20 -7.51
C ILE A 3 10.35 -2.68 -7.81
N GLY A 4 9.66 -3.51 -7.03
CA GLY A 4 9.62 -4.96 -7.18
C GLY A 4 8.36 -5.41 -7.91
N ALA A 5 7.79 -6.53 -7.45
CA ALA A 5 6.63 -7.15 -8.08
C ALA A 5 5.40 -6.24 -8.08
N ALA A 6 4.67 -6.24 -9.19
CA ALA A 6 3.29 -5.78 -9.22
C ALA A 6 2.42 -6.80 -8.47
N LEU A 7 1.51 -6.29 -7.65
CA LEU A 7 0.45 -7.07 -7.04
C LEU A 7 -0.76 -7.11 -7.97
N THR A 8 -1.72 -7.97 -7.66
CA THR A 8 -2.95 -8.09 -8.43
C THR A 8 -3.70 -6.75 -8.41
N PRO A 9 -4.02 -6.16 -9.59
CA PRO A 9 -4.80 -4.93 -9.62
C PRO A 9 -6.19 -5.14 -9.00
N VAL A 10 -6.63 -4.18 -8.20
CA VAL A 10 -7.92 -4.25 -7.51
C VAL A 10 -8.85 -3.19 -8.09
N THR A 11 -10.00 -3.63 -8.58
CA THR A 11 -11.10 -2.74 -8.95
C THR A 11 -12.15 -2.82 -7.85
N HIS A 12 -12.50 -1.68 -7.25
CA HIS A 12 -13.53 -1.60 -6.22
C HIS A 12 -14.55 -0.53 -6.61
N ALA A 13 -15.83 -0.90 -6.57
CA ALA A 13 -16.94 0.01 -6.87
C ALA A 13 -17.61 0.44 -5.57
N TYR A 14 -17.45 1.71 -5.21
CA TYR A 14 -18.27 2.37 -4.22
C TYR A 14 -19.58 2.83 -4.86
N GLU A 15 -20.52 3.30 -4.06
CA GLU A 15 -21.85 3.76 -4.52
C GLU A 15 -21.78 4.79 -5.65
N THR A 16 -20.82 5.71 -5.61
CA THR A 16 -20.72 6.84 -6.55
C THR A 16 -19.49 6.82 -7.44
N VAL A 17 -18.51 5.94 -7.17
CA VAL A 17 -17.24 5.94 -7.88
C VAL A 17 -16.66 4.53 -7.95
N THR A 18 -16.06 4.19 -9.09
CA THR A 18 -15.23 3.00 -9.23
C THR A 18 -13.77 3.40 -9.25
N VAL A 19 -12.97 2.78 -8.39
CA VAL A 19 -11.53 2.96 -8.33
C VAL A 19 -10.82 1.71 -8.84
N ARG A 20 -9.67 1.90 -9.48
CA ARG A 20 -8.76 0.82 -9.85
C ARG A 20 -7.38 1.10 -9.29
N LEU A 21 -6.94 0.25 -8.37
CA LEU A 21 -5.64 0.30 -7.72
C LEU A 21 -4.67 -0.64 -8.43
N ILE A 22 -3.45 -0.18 -8.69
CA ILE A 22 -2.38 -0.96 -9.34
C ILE A 22 -1.19 -0.97 -8.37
N PRO A 23 -1.12 -1.95 -7.46
CA PRO A 23 -0.16 -1.91 -6.36
C PRO A 23 1.19 -2.49 -6.79
N PHE A 24 2.27 -1.93 -6.23
CA PHE A 24 3.63 -2.44 -6.41
C PHE A 24 4.30 -2.60 -5.06
N VAL A 25 5.01 -3.70 -4.87
CA VAL A 25 5.92 -3.85 -3.73
C VAL A 25 7.18 -3.03 -4.00
N ALA A 26 7.57 -2.15 -3.09
CA ALA A 26 8.77 -1.34 -3.23
C ALA A 26 9.63 -1.40 -1.95
N ARG A 27 10.94 -1.20 -2.12
CA ARG A 27 11.88 -1.07 -1.00
C ARG A 27 12.74 0.18 -1.13
N LEU A 28 13.10 0.76 0.01
CA LEU A 28 14.13 1.79 0.05
C LEU A 28 15.51 1.14 -0.07
N THR A 29 16.33 1.66 -0.97
CA THR A 29 17.76 1.34 -1.08
C THR A 29 18.57 2.30 -0.19
N PRO A 30 19.85 2.02 0.12
CA PRO A 30 20.70 2.94 0.88
C PRO A 30 20.77 4.36 0.31
N ASP A 31 20.72 4.50 -1.03
CA ASP A 31 20.75 5.79 -1.72
C ASP A 31 19.36 6.43 -1.92
N SER A 32 18.30 5.80 -1.41
CA SER A 32 16.95 6.33 -1.56
C SER A 32 16.73 7.53 -0.62
N PRO A 33 16.15 8.64 -1.10
CA PRO A 33 15.68 9.68 -0.20
C PRO A 33 14.56 9.14 0.69
N PRO A 34 14.40 9.67 1.92
CA PRO A 34 13.28 9.30 2.77
C PRO A 34 11.95 9.73 2.11
N PRO A 35 10.85 8.98 2.33
CA PRO A 35 9.53 9.38 1.84
C PRO A 35 9.12 10.75 2.40
N LYS A 36 8.46 11.56 1.58
CA LYS A 36 7.99 12.91 1.94
C LYS A 36 6.51 13.03 1.68
N ALA A 37 5.75 13.47 2.68
CA ALA A 37 4.34 13.82 2.53
C ALA A 37 4.22 15.14 1.76
N ARG A 38 3.84 15.10 0.48
CA ARG A 38 3.62 16.30 -0.34
C ARG A 38 2.17 16.78 -0.31
N GLU A 39 1.24 15.84 -0.40
CA GLU A 39 -0.20 16.10 -0.48
C GLU A 39 -0.98 15.34 0.61
N HIS A 40 -0.28 14.76 1.59
CA HIS A 40 -0.89 13.96 2.65
C HIS A 40 -0.69 14.66 3.98
N GLU A 41 -1.68 14.54 4.86
CA GLU A 41 -1.67 15.15 6.19
C GLU A 41 -0.62 14.51 7.12
N ALA A 42 -0.40 13.21 7.00
CA ALA A 42 0.55 12.48 7.81
C ALA A 42 1.25 11.36 7.01
N LEU A 43 2.48 11.06 7.41
CA LEU A 43 3.26 9.94 6.90
C LEU A 43 4.09 9.35 8.05
N ARG A 44 3.94 8.04 8.28
CA ARG A 44 4.71 7.30 9.28
C ARG A 44 5.03 5.90 8.80
N TRP A 45 6.13 5.35 9.28
CA TRP A 45 6.40 3.93 9.18
C TRP A 45 5.54 3.17 10.18
N VAL A 46 5.08 1.98 9.78
CA VAL A 46 4.29 1.08 10.63
C VAL A 46 4.86 -0.33 10.52
N THR A 47 4.76 -1.08 11.61
CA THR A 47 4.97 -2.52 11.62
C THR A 47 3.78 -3.24 10.96
N GLU A 48 3.95 -4.52 10.63
CA GLU A 48 2.84 -5.35 10.11
C GLU A 48 1.67 -5.45 11.09
N ALA A 49 1.96 -5.53 12.39
CA ALA A 49 0.94 -5.58 13.43
C ALA A 49 0.16 -4.27 13.52
N GLU A 50 0.83 -3.11 13.42
CA GLU A 50 0.15 -1.81 13.37
C GLU A 50 -0.65 -1.63 12.07
N LEU A 51 -0.13 -2.09 10.93
CA LEU A 51 -0.83 -2.04 9.65
C LEU A 51 -2.17 -2.78 9.73
N ALA A 52 -2.20 -3.96 10.36
CA ALA A 52 -3.41 -4.75 10.55
C ALA A 52 -4.48 -4.07 11.43
N GLN A 53 -4.10 -3.02 12.18
CA GLN A 53 -5.00 -2.26 13.04
C GLN A 53 -5.50 -0.96 12.40
N LEU A 54 -4.96 -0.58 11.23
CA LEU A 54 -5.37 0.64 10.53
C LEU A 54 -6.77 0.47 9.93
N ALA A 55 -7.61 1.50 10.11
CA ALA A 55 -8.90 1.61 9.43
C ALA A 55 -8.69 2.05 7.96
N LEU A 56 -8.19 1.12 7.14
CA LEU A 56 -7.99 1.34 5.71
C LEU A 56 -9.31 1.26 4.95
N PRO A 57 -9.43 1.94 3.79
CA PRO A 57 -10.55 1.75 2.89
C PRO A 57 -10.70 0.29 2.44
N GLU A 58 -11.92 -0.12 2.10
CA GLU A 58 -12.22 -1.50 1.69
C GLU A 58 -11.44 -1.95 0.45
N ALA A 59 -11.17 -1.02 -0.47
CA ALA A 59 -10.38 -1.28 -1.67
C ALA A 59 -8.94 -1.75 -1.38
N ASP A 60 -8.39 -1.42 -0.21
CA ASP A 60 -7.01 -1.76 0.18
C ASP A 60 -6.90 -3.15 0.83
N ALA A 61 -7.98 -3.69 1.38
CA ALA A 61 -7.99 -4.98 2.07
C ALA A 61 -7.41 -6.16 1.24
N PRO A 62 -7.78 -6.37 -0.04
CA PRO A 62 -7.18 -7.43 -0.85
C PRO A 62 -5.68 -7.20 -1.11
N ILE A 63 -5.24 -5.95 -1.22
CA ILE A 63 -3.83 -5.59 -1.45
C ILE A 63 -3.00 -5.96 -0.22
N VAL A 64 -3.46 -5.58 0.98
CA VAL A 64 -2.76 -5.89 2.23
C VAL A 64 -2.69 -7.41 2.45
N THR A 65 -3.75 -8.13 2.11
CA THR A 65 -3.80 -9.60 2.22
C THR A 65 -2.78 -10.27 1.30
N GLU A 66 -2.73 -9.87 0.03
CA GLU A 66 -1.76 -10.40 -0.94
C GLU A 66 -0.32 -10.04 -0.54
N TRP A 67 -0.06 -8.80 -0.15
CA TRP A 67 1.25 -8.36 0.31
C TRP A 67 1.73 -9.14 1.53
N ALA A 68 0.86 -9.36 2.53
CA ALA A 68 1.21 -10.11 3.73
C ALA A 68 1.49 -11.60 3.43
N ALA A 69 0.91 -12.17 2.37
CA ALA A 69 1.19 -13.54 1.94
C ALA A 69 2.59 -13.67 1.31
N LEU A 70 3.13 -12.61 0.68
CA LEU A 70 4.49 -12.60 0.11
C LEU A 70 5.60 -12.52 1.15
N ARG A 71 5.28 -12.16 2.40
CA ARG A 71 6.26 -11.96 3.48
C ARG A 71 6.46 -13.18 4.38
N ARG A 72 5.74 -14.28 4.12
CA ARG A 72 5.89 -15.56 4.83
C ARG A 72 6.85 -16.47 4.06
#